data_AF-A0A348SD17-F1
#
_entry.id   AF-A0A348SD17-F1
#
_cell.length_a   1.000
_cell.length_b   1.000
_cell.length_c   1.000
_cell.angle_alpha   90.00
_cell.angle_beta   90.00
_cell.angle_gamma   90.00
#
_symmetry.space_group_name_H-M   'P 1'
#
loop_
_entity.id
_entity.type
_entity.pdbx_description
1 polymer ?
#
loop_
_entity_poly.entity_id
_entity_poly.type
_entity_poly.pdbx_seq_one_letter_code
_entity_poly.pdbx_strand_id
1 'polypeptide(L)' 'MAAFSFENSKGTTYYLHGRSRKVASGKTVTLYFFAKKPGKGAVEAVPEGYKVKESGRTGLPILKKKSGLFGWF' A
#
# COMPACT_ATOMS: atom_id res chain seq x y z
N MET A 1 13.76 11.85 -6.49
CA MET A 1 12.48 11.42 -5.88
C MET A 1 12.10 10.07 -6.45
N ALA A 2 12.36 8.98 -5.73
CA ALA A 2 11.93 7.67 -6.16
C ALA A 2 10.51 7.39 -5.62
N ALA A 3 9.76 6.52 -6.30
CA ALA A 3 8.48 6.03 -5.80
C ALA A 3 8.39 4.55 -6.16
N PHE A 4 7.99 3.71 -5.21
CA PHE A 4 7.73 2.31 -5.47
C PHE A 4 6.59 2.18 -6.48
N SER A 5 6.86 1.55 -7.61
CA SER A 5 5.87 1.28 -8.66
C SER A 5 5.52 -0.21 -8.73
N PHE A 6 4.29 -0.50 -9.13
CA PHE A 6 3.79 -1.84 -9.39
C PHE A 6 2.94 -1.80 -10.67
N GLU A 7 3.31 -2.62 -11.65
CA GLU A 7 2.48 -2.85 -12.82
C GLU A 7 1.50 -3.99 -12.53
N ASN A 8 0.22 -3.75 -12.75
CA ASN A 8 -0.79 -4.78 -12.58
C ASN A 8 -0.84 -5.73 -13.79
N SER A 9 -1.60 -6.82 -13.68
CA SER A 9 -1.81 -7.79 -14.75
C SER A 9 -2.40 -7.22 -16.05
N LYS A 10 -2.91 -5.97 -16.02
CA LYS A 10 -3.50 -5.25 -17.14
C LYS A 10 -2.54 -4.20 -17.74
N GLY A 11 -1.26 -4.21 -17.38
CA GLY A 11 -0.25 -3.27 -17.89
C GLY A 11 -0.39 -1.83 -17.37
N THR A 12 -1.19 -1.61 -16.31
CA THR A 12 -1.31 -0.28 -15.69
C THR A 12 -0.31 -0.16 -14.55
N THR A 13 0.58 0.83 -14.63
CA THR A 13 1.51 1.16 -13.56
C THR A 13 0.83 2.00 -12.48
N TYR A 14 1.03 1.61 -11.23
CA TYR A 14 0.62 2.34 -10.05
C TYR A 14 1.80 2.61 -9.13
N TYR A 15 1.69 3.66 -8.33
CA TYR A 15 2.73 4.14 -7.42
C TYR A 15 2.21 4.15 -5.99
N LEU A 16 3.03 3.64 -5.06
CA LEU A 16 2.68 3.59 -3.64
C LEU A 16 2.77 4.96 -2.98
N HIS A 17 1.74 5.29 -2.22
CA HIS A 17 1.64 6.51 -1.42
C HIS A 17 1.30 6.17 0.04
N GLY A 18 1.67 7.06 0.95
CA GLY A 18 1.34 7.01 2.37
C GLY A 18 0.77 8.35 2.85
N ARG A 19 -0.34 8.30 3.59
CA ARG A 19 -0.91 9.47 4.28
C ARG A 19 -1.15 9.17 5.75
N SER A 20 -0.54 9.96 6.63
CA SER A 20 -0.82 9.89 8.07
C SER A 20 -2.18 10.53 8.38
N ARG A 21 -2.98 9.87 9.20
CA ARG A 21 -4.21 10.42 9.78
C ARG A 21 -4.33 10.05 11.25
N LYS A 22 -4.92 10.94 12.04
CA LYS A 22 -5.31 10.63 13.43
C LYS A 22 -6.67 9.93 13.40
N VAL A 23 -6.79 8.80 14.09
CA VAL A 23 -8.08 8.11 14.27
C VAL A 23 -8.73 8.54 15.59
N ALA A 24 -10.02 8.25 15.77
CA ALA A 24 -10.79 8.64 16.96
C ALA A 24 -10.16 8.20 18.30
N SER A 25 -9.45 7.06 18.31
CA SER A 25 -8.69 6.56 19.47
C SER A 25 -7.48 7.44 19.84
N GLY A 26 -7.17 8.49 19.08
CA GLY A 26 -6.02 9.39 19.31
C GLY A 26 -4.71 8.93 18.67
N LYS A 27 -4.64 7.69 18.18
CA LYS A 27 -3.47 7.13 17.48
C LYS A 27 -3.30 7.74 16.08
N THR A 28 -2.05 7.90 15.66
CA THR A 28 -1.71 8.21 14.26
C THR A 28 -1.51 6.91 13.50
N VAL A 29 -2.22 6.77 12.37
CA VAL A 29 -2.07 5.63 11.47
C VAL A 29 -1.70 6.12 10.08
N THR A 30 -0.81 5.40 9.42
CA THR A 30 -0.48 5.66 8.01
C THR A 30 -1.38 4.83 7.12
N LEU A 31 -2.16 5.50 6.28
CA LEU A 31 -2.93 4.89 5.21
C LEU A 31 -2.05 4.78 3.97
N TYR A 32 -1.76 3.54 3.56
CA TYR A 32 -1.05 3.26 2.31
C TYR A 32 -2.03 2.97 1.18
N PHE A 33 -1.78 3.52 -0.01
CA PHE A 33 -2.64 3.35 -1.18
C PHE A 33 -1.83 3.48 -2.48
N PHE A 34 -2.37 2.91 -3.58
CA PHE A 34 -1.78 2.99 -4.91
C PHE A 34 -2.52 4.01 -5.77
N ALA A 35 -1.77 4.84 -6.51
CA ALA A 35 -2.28 5.85 -7.44
C ALA A 35 -1.56 5.79 -8.79
N LYS A 36 -2.19 6.29 -9.87
CA LYS A 36 -1.63 6.19 -11.24
C LYS A 36 -0.50 7.18 -11.54
N LYS A 37 -0.27 8.16 -10.66
CA LYS A 37 0.81 9.14 -10.80
C LYS A 37 1.55 9.24 -9.47
N PRO A 38 2.89 9.37 -9.47
CA PRO A 38 3.64 9.70 -8.27
C PRO A 38 3.35 11.15 -7.87
N GLY A 39 3.45 11.46 -6.58
CA GLY A 39 3.21 12.80 -6.08
C GLY A 39 3.44 12.94 -4.58
N LYS A 40 2.75 13.90 -3.96
CA LYS A 40 2.86 14.15 -2.52
C LYS A 40 2.51 12.89 -1.73
N GLY A 41 3.45 12.46 -0.90
CA GLY A 41 3.31 11.24 -0.08
C GLY A 41 3.65 9.96 -0.82
N ALA A 42 4.27 10.02 -2.01
CA ALA A 42 4.87 8.84 -2.63
C ALA A 42 5.92 8.22 -1.69
N VAL A 43 5.97 6.89 -1.66
CA VAL A 43 6.86 6.12 -0.79
C VAL A 43 7.81 5.31 -1.66
N GLU A 44 9.08 5.27 -1.29
CA GLU A 44 10.14 4.65 -2.12
C GLU A 44 10.14 3.12 -2.03
N ALA A 45 9.55 2.55 -0.97
CA ALA A 45 9.50 1.11 -0.73
C ALA A 45 8.20 0.68 -0.07
N VAL A 46 7.88 -0.61 -0.22
CA VAL A 46 6.80 -1.26 0.53
C VAL A 46 7.21 -1.32 2.01
N PRO A 47 6.38 -0.79 2.94
CA PRO A 47 6.69 -0.83 4.36
C PRO A 47 6.87 -2.25 4.87
N GLU A 48 7.70 -2.39 5.90
CA GLU A 48 7.94 -3.67 6.55
C GLU A 48 6.62 -4.28 7.07
N GLY A 49 6.51 -5.61 6.98
CA GLY A 49 5.30 -6.34 7.37
C GLY A 49 4.15 -6.23 6.37
N TYR A 50 4.32 -5.60 5.21
CA TYR A 50 3.32 -5.58 4.13
C TYR A 50 3.84 -6.24 2.85
N LYS A 51 2.91 -6.75 2.04
CA LYS A 51 3.17 -7.21 0.67
C LYS A 51 2.12 -6.63 -0.27
N VAL A 52 2.51 -6.41 -1.52
CA VAL A 52 1.58 -5.99 -2.57
C VAL A 52 0.76 -7.21 -3.02
N LYS A 53 -0.53 -7.03 -3.20
CA LYS A 53 -1.44 -7.98 -3.83
C LYS A 53 -2.33 -7.23 -4.81
N GLU A 54 -2.61 -7.81 -5.95
CA GLU A 54 -3.61 -7.29 -6.88
C GLU A 54 -5.02 -7.75 -6.49
N SER A 55 -6.00 -6.83 -6.54
CA SER A 55 -7.42 -7.15 -6.40
C SER A 55 -7.92 -7.89 -7.64
N GLY A 56 -8.36 -9.14 -7.50
CA GLY A 56 -8.89 -9.93 -8.63
C GLY A 56 -10.13 -9.31 -9.30
N ARG A 57 -10.89 -8.46 -8.59
CA ARG A 57 -12.09 -7.79 -9.14
C ARG A 57 -11.75 -6.56 -9.98
N THR A 58 -10.74 -5.78 -9.57
CA THR A 58 -10.48 -4.45 -10.16
C THR A 58 -9.13 -4.34 -10.84
N GLY A 59 -8.19 -5.24 -10.55
CA GLY A 59 -6.78 -5.12 -10.94
C GLY A 59 -6.02 -4.05 -10.14
N LEU A 60 -6.61 -3.51 -9.06
CA LEU A 60 -5.96 -2.47 -8.24
C LEU A 60 -4.94 -3.12 -7.28
N PRO A 61 -3.67 -2.67 -7.28
CA PRO A 61 -2.70 -3.09 -6.28
C PRO A 61 -3.08 -2.56 -4.89
N ILE A 62 -2.98 -3.43 -3.88
CA ILE A 62 -3.27 -3.13 -2.48
C ILE A 62 -2.17 -3.68 -1.59
N LEU A 63 -1.92 -3.04 -0.45
CA LEU A 63 -1.06 -3.62 0.59
C LEU A 63 -1.87 -4.58 1.47
N LYS A 64 -1.38 -5.81 1.60
CA LYS A 64 -1.85 -6.79 2.59
C LYS A 64 -0.75 -7.00 3.61
N LYS A 65 -1.09 -7.01 4.91
CA LYS A 65 -0.12 -7.43 5.93
C LYS A 65 0.41 -8.82 5.57
N LYS A 66 1.74 -8.98 5.60
CA LYS A 66 2.35 -10.31 5.67
C LYS A 66 1.76 -10.93 6.93
N SER A 67 1.15 -12.11 6.81
CA SER A 67 0.56 -12.79 7.96
C SER A 67 1.69 -13.08 8.94
N GLY A 68 1.85 -12.22 9.95
CA GLY A 68 2.70 -12.48 11.10
C GLY A 68 1.89 -13.33 12.06
N LEU A 69 2.14 -14.63 12.02
CA LEU A 69 1.93 -15.65 13.04
C LEU A 69 1.29 -15.18 14.36
N PHE A 70 0.00 -14.82 14.36
CA PHE A 70 -0.80 -14.67 15.57
C PHE A 70 -2.26 -14.97 15.24
N GLY A 71 -2.74 -16.13 15.73
CA GLY A 71 -4.17 -16.38 15.91
C GLY A 71 -4.74 -17.60 15.17
N TRP A 72 -4.19 -18.80 15.43
CA TRP A 72 -4.97 -19.97 15.90
C TRP A 72 -4.05 -21.14 16.26
N PHE A 73 -3.17 -21.00 17.26
CA PHE A 73 -2.68 -22.08 18.14
C PHE A 73 -2.23 -21.42 19.45
#